data_AF-D7DVP7-F1
#
_entry.id   AF-D7DVP7-F1
#
_cell.length_a   1.000
_cell.length_b   1.000
_cell.length_c   1.000
_cell.angle_alpha   90.00
_cell.angle_beta   90.00
_cell.angle_gamma   90.00
#
_symmetry.space_group_name_H-M   'P 1'
#
loop_
_entity.id
_entity.type
_entity.pdbx_description
1 polymer ?
#
loop_
_entity_poly.entity_id
_entity_poly.type
_entity_poly.pdbx_seq_one_letter_code
_entity_poly.pdbx_strand_id
1 'polypeptide(L)' 'MTTFSSSSVLQKTVGITLSKPVQVTLYMLLSSLVIWTALFSTYPAAHNATHSVRHHTLGIGCH' A
#
# COMPACT_ATOMS: atom_id res chain seq x y z
N MET A 1 -18.05 36.00 12.61
CA MET A 1 -16.71 35.37 12.55
C MET A 1 -16.93 33.88 12.38
N THR A 2 -16.78 33.33 11.17
CA THR A 2 -16.99 31.90 10.89
C THR A 2 -15.67 31.17 11.02
N THR A 3 -15.46 30.53 12.17
CA THR A 3 -14.28 29.71 12.45
C THR A 3 -14.39 28.43 11.63
N PHE A 4 -13.64 28.32 10.52
CA PHE A 4 -13.58 27.08 9.76
C PHE A 4 -12.87 26.01 10.60
N SER A 5 -13.63 25.00 11.01
CA SER A 5 -13.15 23.85 11.80
C SER A 5 -12.20 22.99 10.96
N SER A 6 -10.90 23.21 11.10
CA SER A 6 -9.83 22.38 10.52
C SER A 6 -9.88 20.93 11.04
N SER A 7 -10.62 20.67 12.12
CA SER A 7 -10.84 19.35 12.71
C SER A 7 -11.73 18.43 11.85
N SER A 8 -12.60 18.98 10.99
CA SER A 8 -13.54 18.19 10.17
C SER A 8 -12.85 17.26 9.17
N VAL A 9 -11.81 17.75 8.48
CA VAL A 9 -11.10 16.97 7.46
C VAL A 9 -10.29 15.84 8.11
N LEU A 10 -9.59 16.13 9.21
CA LEU A 10 -8.80 15.14 9.95
C LEU A 10 -9.69 14.01 10.52
N GLN A 11 -10.81 14.37 11.15
CA GLN A 11 -11.77 13.41 11.71
C GLN A 11 -12.41 12.53 10.61
N LYS A 12 -12.71 13.12 9.44
CA LYS A 12 -13.23 12.39 8.29
C LYS A 12 -12.19 11.41 7.72
N THR A 13 -10.93 11.82 7.62
CA THR A 13 -9.83 10.93 7.19
C THR A 13 -9.65 9.78 8.18
N VAL A 14 -9.66 10.05 9.50
CA VAL A 14 -9.60 8.99 10.52
C VAL A 14 -10.77 8.03 10.38
N GLY A 15 -11.99 8.51 10.17
CA GLY A 15 -13.17 7.65 9.94
C GLY A 15 -13.06 6.76 8.72
N ILE A 16 -12.45 7.24 7.62
CA ILE A 16 -12.21 6.44 6.41
C ILE A 16 -11.12 5.40 6.66
N THR A 17 -9.98 5.78 7.23
CA THR A 17 -8.86 4.86 7.47
C THR A 17 -9.21 3.80 8.53
N LEU A 18 -10.00 4.17 9.54
CA LEU A 18 -10.49 3.27 10.59
C LEU A 18 -11.74 2.50 10.16
N SER A 19 -12.23 2.73 8.93
CA SER A 19 -13.38 2.00 8.42
C SER A 19 -13.02 0.53 8.18
N LYS A 20 -13.95 -0.35 8.53
CA LYS A 20 -13.86 -1.79 8.23
C LYS A 20 -13.56 -2.10 6.76
N PRO A 21 -14.19 -1.45 5.74
CA PRO A 21 -13.88 -1.76 4.35
C PRO A 21 -12.43 -1.42 3.97
N VAL A 22 -11.86 -0.32 4.50
CA VAL A 22 -10.45 0.02 4.25
C VAL A 22 -9.52 -1.00 4.91
N GLN A 23 -9.79 -1.39 6.16
CA GLN A 23 -9.01 -2.44 6.84
C GLN A 23 -9.04 -3.79 6.10
N VAL A 24 -10.22 -4.21 5.63
CA VAL A 24 -10.37 -5.45 4.84
C VAL A 24 -9.63 -5.36 3.51
N THR A 25 -9.76 -4.23 2.81
CA THR A 25 -9.05 -4.01 1.53
C THR A 25 -7.54 -4.08 1.74
N LEU A 26 -7.01 -3.41 2.75
CA LEU A 26 -5.59 -3.45 3.10
C LEU A 26 -5.13 -4.87 3.44
N TYR A 27 -5.92 -5.61 4.23
CA TYR A 27 -5.61 -7.00 4.57
C TYR A 27 -5.59 -7.93 3.35
N MET A 28 -6.54 -7.78 2.43
CA MET A 28 -6.60 -8.56 1.20
C MET A 28 -5.43 -8.24 0.27
N LEU A 29 -5.07 -6.95 0.13
CA LEU A 29 -3.90 -6.53 -0.65
C LEU A 29 -2.61 -7.10 -0.06
N LEU A 30 -2.44 -7.01 1.27
CA LEU A 30 -1.28 -7.56 1.96
C LEU A 30 -1.19 -9.08 1.77
N SER A 31 -2.30 -9.79 1.96
CA SER A 31 -2.36 -11.24 1.76
C SER A 31 -2.01 -11.64 0.34
N SER A 32 -2.53 -10.90 -0.65
CA SER A 32 -2.22 -11.13 -2.07
C SER A 32 -0.73 -10.91 -2.35
N LEU A 33 -0.12 -9.87 -1.79
CA LEU A 33 1.30 -9.59 -1.93
C LEU A 33 2.18 -10.70 -1.32
N VAL A 34 1.80 -11.21 -0.15
CA VAL A 34 2.51 -12.32 0.52
C VAL A 34 2.43 -13.59 -0.33
N ILE A 35 1.23 -13.95 -0.81
CA ILE A 35 1.03 -15.13 -1.66
C ILE A 35 1.83 -15.00 -2.96
N TRP A 36 1.75 -13.84 -3.62
CA TRP A 36 2.53 -13.57 -4.83
C TRP A 36 4.04 -13.72 -4.58
N THR A 37 4.54 -13.16 -3.49
CA THR A 37 5.96 -13.27 -3.12
C THR A 37 6.36 -14.72 -2.86
N ALA A 38 5.57 -15.47 -2.10
CA ALA A 38 5.86 -16.87 -1.78
C ALA A 38 5.91 -17.75 -3.04
N LEU A 39 5.02 -17.50 -4.01
CA LEU A 39 4.92 -18.32 -5.22
C LEU A 39 5.91 -17.91 -6.32
N PHE A 40 6.24 -16.62 -6.44
CA PHE A 40 6.91 -16.08 -7.64
C PHE A 40 8.25 -15.39 -7.37
N SER A 41 8.67 -15.20 -6.12
CA SER A 41 9.94 -14.53 -5.82
C SER A 41 11.18 -15.27 -6.35
N THR A 42 11.11 -16.59 -6.53
CA THR A 42 12.19 -17.42 -7.06
C THR A 42 12.07 -17.69 -8.56
N TYR A 43 10.94 -17.31 -9.18
CA TYR A 43 10.74 -17.48 -10.62
C TYR A 43 11.43 -16.33 -11.38
N PRO A 44 12.48 -16.60 -12.20
CA PRO A 44 13.37 -15.55 -12.71
C PRO A 44 12.65 -14.43 -13.49
N ALA A 45 11.66 -14.77 -14.32
CA ALA A 45 10.95 -13.77 -15.11
C ALA A 45 10.13 -12.81 -14.23
N ALA A 46 9.38 -13.34 -13.26
CA ALA A 46 8.58 -12.53 -12.33
C ALA A 46 9.46 -11.73 -11.35
N HIS A 47 10.54 -12.35 -10.86
CA HIS A 47 11.52 -11.69 -10.01
C HIS A 47 12.15 -10.48 -10.72
N ASN A 48 12.67 -10.67 -11.94
CA ASN A 48 13.37 -9.63 -12.67
C ASN A 48 12.46 -8.47 -13.07
N ALA A 49 11.20 -8.75 -13.43
CA ALA A 49 10.21 -7.71 -13.69
C ALA A 49 9.97 -6.85 -12.43
N THR A 50 9.79 -7.49 -11.27
CA THR A 50 9.60 -6.80 -9.99
C THR A 50 10.85 -6.00 -9.59
N HIS A 51 12.04 -6.55 -9.81
CA HIS A 51 13.31 -5.88 -9.54
C HIS A 51 13.50 -4.64 -10.42
N SER A 52 13.15 -4.71 -11.70
CA SER A 52 13.19 -3.56 -12.62
C SER A 52 12.25 -2.43 -12.16
N VAL A 53 11.03 -2.76 -11.72
CA VAL A 53 10.10 -1.76 -11.18
C VAL A 53 10.69 -1.08 -9.94
N ARG A 54 11.37 -1.82 -9.07
CA ARG A 54 12.03 -1.24 -7.87
C ARG A 54 13.13 -0.24 -8.27
N HIS A 55 13.95 -0.55 -9.26
CA HIS A 55 14.96 0.40 -9.75
C HIS A 55 14.37 1.69 -10.31
N HIS A 56 13.17 1.64 -10.89
CA HIS A 56 12.47 2.83 -11.39
C HIS A 56 11.71 3.59 -10.29
N THR A 57 11.58 3.01 -9.10
CA THR A 57 10.86 3.63 -7.99
C THR A 57 11.85 4.37 -7.09
N LEU A 58 11.84 5.70 -7.17
CA LEU A 58 12.66 6.57 -6.33
C LEU A 58 12.48 6.24 -4.85
N GLY A 59 13.59 6.02 -4.14
CA GLY A 59 13.60 5.72 -2.71
C GLY A 59 13.54 4.23 -2.34
N ILE A 60 13.43 3.32 -3.32
CA ILE A 60 13.57 1.88 -3.07
C ILE A 60 15.00 1.44 -3.38
N GLY A 61 15.82 1.33 -2.33
CA GLY A 61 17.16 0.78 -2.44
C GLY A 61 17.12 -0.67 -2.93
N CYS A 62 17.88 -0.94 -3.97
CA CYS A 62 18.31 -2.28 -4.37
C CYS A 62 19.79 -2.42 -4.00
N HIS A 63 20.41 -3.60 -4.16
CA HIS A 63 21.81 -3.83 -3.78
C HIS A 63 22.78 -2.73 -4.29
#